data_AF-A0ABD0RIW3-F1
#
_entry.id   AF-A0ABD0RIW3-F1
#
_cell.length_a   1.000
_cell.length_b   1.000
_cell.length_c   1.000
_cell.angle_alpha   90.00
_cell.angle_beta   90.00
_cell.angle_gamma   90.00
#
_symmetry.space_group_name_H-M   'P 1'
#
loop_
_entity.id
_entity.type
_entity.pdbx_description
1 polymer ?
#
loop_
_entity_poly.entity_id
_entity_poly.type
_entity_poly.pdbx_seq_one_letter_code
_entity_poly.pdbx_strand_id
1 'polypeptide(L)'
;MAKPPTHLSPQCSPSRPNAHATGSVGVMTYDLFERSKNDYIETMAVMFSVPWDYNLYKNWFAVGIYPKGKECNQALYKEMYYQKNQKAFVREEANG
;
A
#
# COMPACT_ATOMS: atom_id res chain seq x y z
N MET A 1 -25.05 -26.40 -1.34
CA MET A 1 -25.32 -24.95 -1.49
C MET A 1 -24.03 -24.21 -1.19
N ALA A 2 -23.40 -23.57 -2.20
CA ALA A 2 -22.17 -22.80 -1.98
C ALA A 2 -22.53 -21.41 -1.44
N LYS A 3 -21.98 -21.06 -0.28
CA LYS A 3 -22.17 -19.73 0.34
C LYS A 3 -21.52 -18.67 -0.57
N PRO A 4 -22.20 -17.56 -0.90
CA PRO A 4 -21.59 -16.48 -1.69
C PRO A 4 -20.37 -15.93 -0.94
N PRO A 5 -19.29 -15.56 -1.64
CA PRO A 5 -18.11 -14.99 -0.99
C PRO A 5 -18.50 -13.67 -0.34
N THR A 6 -18.48 -13.63 0.98
CA THR A 6 -18.57 -12.39 1.75
C THR A 6 -17.36 -11.54 1.38
N HIS A 7 -17.62 -10.40 0.72
CA HIS A 7 -16.62 -9.37 0.43
C HIS A 7 -16.10 -8.83 1.77
N LEU A 8 -15.00 -9.38 2.27
CA LEU A 8 -14.30 -8.86 3.44
C LEU A 8 -13.37 -7.76 2.93
N SER A 9 -13.70 -6.51 3.21
CA SER A 9 -12.79 -5.38 3.04
C SER A 9 -11.92 -5.25 4.30
N PRO A 10 -10.62 -5.58 4.25
CA PRO A 10 -9.72 -5.32 5.36
C PRO A 10 -9.64 -3.80 5.59
N GLN A 11 -10.06 -3.35 6.77
CA GLN A 11 -9.96 -1.94 7.17
C GLN A 11 -8.79 -1.78 8.15
N CYS A 12 -7.78 -1.03 7.76
CA CYS A 12 -6.65 -0.65 8.61
C CYS A 12 -6.61 0.88 8.69
N SER A 13 -6.64 1.44 9.90
CA SER A 13 -6.60 2.89 10.14
C SER A 13 -5.30 3.26 10.86
N PRO A 14 -4.28 3.76 10.14
CA PRO A 14 -3.03 4.23 10.74
C PRO A 14 -3.29 5.43 11.69
N SER A 15 -2.78 5.38 12.92
CA SER A 15 -2.92 6.46 13.91
C SER A 15 -1.56 7.09 14.28
N ARG A 16 -1.54 8.40 14.57
CA ARG A 16 -0.34 9.14 15.00
C ARG A 16 -0.03 8.89 16.48
N PRO A 17 1.24 8.72 16.90
CA PRO A 17 1.62 8.69 18.31
C PRO A 17 1.49 10.09 18.94
N ASN A 18 0.85 10.17 20.11
CA ASN A 18 0.54 11.42 20.83
C ASN A 18 1.80 12.04 21.49
N ALA A 19 2.70 12.67 20.74
CA ALA A 19 3.71 13.60 21.29
C ALA A 19 4.56 14.34 20.23
N HIS A 20 4.63 13.84 18.99
CA HIS A 20 5.50 14.42 17.97
C HIS A 20 4.70 14.82 16.73
N ALA A 21 5.13 15.90 16.07
CA ALA A 21 4.64 16.39 14.79
C ALA A 21 5.00 15.40 13.65
N THR A 22 4.53 14.15 13.75
CA THR A 22 4.81 13.08 12.80
C THR A 22 3.58 12.82 11.93
N GLY A 23 3.84 12.66 10.63
CA GLY A 23 2.84 12.22 9.67
C GLY A 23 2.52 10.73 9.81
N SER A 24 1.65 10.22 8.95
CA SER A 24 1.37 8.79 8.81
C SER A 24 1.92 8.29 7.48
N VAL A 25 2.82 7.31 7.52
CA VAL A 25 3.41 6.71 6.33
C VAL A 25 3.41 5.21 6.47
N GLY A 26 3.25 4.49 5.36
CA GLY A 26 3.26 3.04 5.39
C GLY A 26 3.07 2.39 4.04
N VAL A 27 3.24 1.08 4.03
CA VAL A 27 2.86 0.21 2.91
C VAL A 27 2.00 -0.93 3.45
N MET A 28 1.02 -1.35 2.67
CA MET A 28 0.18 -2.52 2.92
C MET A 28 0.27 -3.44 1.71
N THR A 29 0.24 -4.75 1.94
CA THR A 29 0.20 -5.73 0.86
C THR A 29 -1.03 -6.62 0.96
N TYR A 30 -1.54 -7.06 -0.20
CA TYR A 30 -2.67 -7.96 -0.33
C TYR A 30 -2.34 -9.05 -1.34
N ASP A 31 -2.61 -10.30 -0.97
CA ASP A 31 -2.46 -11.42 -1.89
C ASP A 31 -3.65 -11.49 -2.86
N LEU A 32 -3.36 -11.49 -4.16
CA LEU A 32 -4.36 -11.54 -5.22
C LEU A 32 -4.65 -12.99 -5.60
N PHE A 33 -5.77 -13.51 -5.09
CA PHE A 33 -6.17 -14.89 -5.28
C PHE A 33 -6.77 -15.15 -6.67
N GLU A 34 -6.23 -16.13 -7.39
CA GLU A 34 -6.72 -16.58 -8.70
C GLU A 34 -7.46 -17.91 -8.53
N ARG A 35 -8.79 -17.89 -8.69
CA ARG A 35 -9.65 -19.06 -8.43
C ARG A 35 -9.32 -20.27 -9.30
N SER A 36 -8.93 -20.07 -10.55
CA SER A 36 -8.56 -21.14 -11.51
C SER A 36 -7.35 -21.95 -11.03
N LYS A 37 -6.42 -21.32 -10.31
CA LYS A 37 -5.20 -21.93 -9.78
C LYS A 37 -5.32 -22.36 -8.32
N ASN A 38 -6.43 -21.99 -7.67
CA ASN A 38 -6.67 -22.22 -6.23
C ASN A 38 -5.50 -21.69 -5.36
N ASP A 39 -4.88 -20.59 -5.78
CA ASP A 39 -3.70 -20.00 -5.17
C ASP A 39 -3.66 -18.49 -5.45
N TYR A 40 -2.84 -17.74 -4.72
CA TYR A 40 -2.50 -16.37 -5.09
C TYR A 40 -1.20 -16.37 -5.90
N ILE A 41 -1.17 -15.63 -7.01
CA ILE A 41 -0.02 -15.59 -7.92
C ILE A 41 0.70 -14.24 -7.89
N GLU A 42 0.05 -13.24 -7.34
CA GLU A 42 0.53 -11.87 -7.30
C GLU A 42 0.20 -11.25 -5.94
N THR A 43 0.96 -10.23 -5.58
CA THR A 43 0.77 -9.44 -4.36
C THR A 43 0.60 -7.98 -4.77
N MET A 44 -0.55 -7.40 -4.45
CA MET A 44 -0.78 -5.96 -4.59
C MET A 44 -0.11 -5.24 -3.42
N ALA A 45 0.60 -4.15 -3.70
CA ALA A 45 1.15 -3.26 -2.68
C ALA A 45 0.53 -1.86 -2.81
N VAL A 46 0.20 -1.27 -1.66
CA VAL A 46 -0.36 0.09 -1.55
C VAL A 46 0.48 0.88 -0.57
N MET A 47 1.09 1.98 -1.03
CA MET A 47 1.88 2.89 -0.21
C MET A 47 1.12 4.21 -0.03
N PHE A 48 1.16 4.75 1.18
CA PHE A 48 0.68 6.08 1.50
C PHE A 48 1.73 6.83 2.33
N SER A 49 1.84 8.13 2.10
CA SER A 49 2.67 9.04 2.87
C SER A 49 1.92 10.34 3.07
N VAL A 50 1.54 10.62 4.32
CA VAL A 50 0.70 11.72 4.73
C VAL A 50 1.50 12.53 5.75
N PRO A 51 2.21 13.60 5.33
CA PRO A 51 3.08 14.35 6.22
C PRO A 51 2.28 15.12 7.29
N TRP A 52 2.95 15.51 8.38
CA TRP A 52 2.35 16.38 9.39
C TRP A 52 2.20 17.82 8.89
N ASP A 53 3.23 18.33 8.20
CA ASP A 53 3.28 19.71 7.70
C ASP A 53 3.15 19.76 6.17
N TYR A 54 1.97 20.20 5.74
CA TYR A 54 1.62 20.35 4.33
C TYR A 54 2.22 21.59 3.66
N ASN A 55 2.76 22.53 4.44
CA ASN A 55 3.43 23.70 3.88
C ASN A 55 4.77 23.32 3.22
N LEU A 56 5.37 22.20 3.66
CA LEU A 56 6.67 21.71 3.18
C LEU A 56 6.57 20.41 2.37
N TYR A 57 5.52 19.61 2.58
CA TYR A 57 5.42 18.26 2.01
C TYR A 57 4.02 17.95 1.46
N LYS A 58 3.96 17.11 0.43
CA LYS A 58 2.72 16.65 -0.23
C LYS A 58 2.34 15.26 0.24
N ASN A 59 1.04 14.94 0.15
CA ASN A 59 0.60 13.55 0.26
C ASN A 59 1.10 12.77 -0.95
N TRP A 60 1.62 11.57 -0.73
CA TRP A 60 1.98 10.65 -1.80
C TRP A 60 1.22 9.35 -1.66
N PHE A 61 0.76 8.83 -2.79
CA PHE A 61 0.11 7.53 -2.86
C PHE A 61 0.73 6.72 -4.00
N ALA A 62 0.91 5.42 -3.79
CA ALA A 62 1.35 4.52 -4.85
C ALA A 62 0.66 3.16 -4.77
N VAL A 63 0.47 2.54 -5.93
CA VAL A 63 -0.07 1.19 -6.07
C VAL A 63 0.76 0.40 -7.07
N GLY A 64 1.01 -0.87 -6.79
CA GLY A 64 1.74 -1.78 -7.67
C GLY A 64 1.32 -3.22 -7.52
N ILE A 65 1.57 -4.01 -8.56
CA ILE A 65 1.34 -5.46 -8.59
C ILE A 65 2.70 -6.13 -8.69
N TYR A 66 2.99 -6.99 -7.73
CA TYR A 66 4.27 -7.68 -7.60
C TYR A 66 4.09 -9.19 -7.72
N PRO A 67 5.18 -9.93 -8.04
CA PRO A 67 5.16 -11.38 -7.93
C PRO A 67 4.75 -11.84 -6.54
N LYS A 68 4.14 -13.03 -6.48
CA LYS A 68 3.75 -13.74 -5.26
C LYS A 68 4.78 -13.58 -4.14
N GLY A 69 4.32 -13.16 -2.96
CA GLY A 69 5.14 -13.16 -1.75
C GLY A 69 6.00 -11.90 -1.58
N LYS A 70 5.66 -10.80 -2.24
CA LYS A 70 6.33 -9.52 -2.01
C LYS A 70 6.19 -9.09 -0.54
N GLU A 71 7.32 -8.93 0.14
CA GLU A 71 7.34 -8.60 1.57
C GLU A 71 6.83 -7.19 1.88
N CYS A 72 5.97 -7.08 2.90
CA CYS A 72 5.52 -5.82 3.47
C CYS A 72 6.57 -5.27 4.46
N ASN A 73 7.60 -4.61 3.95
CA ASN A 73 8.72 -4.14 4.76
C ASN A 73 9.16 -2.69 4.41
N GLN A 74 10.14 -2.17 5.15
CA GLN A 74 10.68 -0.83 4.93
C GLN A 74 11.35 -0.68 3.55
N ALA A 75 11.91 -1.75 2.98
CA ALA A 75 12.52 -1.72 1.66
C ALA A 75 11.46 -1.47 0.57
N LEU A 76 10.30 -2.13 0.67
CA LEU A 76 9.16 -1.89 -0.22
C LEU A 76 8.65 -0.45 -0.10
N TYR A 77 8.53 0.10 1.11
CA TYR A 77 8.18 1.52 1.29
C TYR A 77 9.19 2.44 0.57
N LYS A 78 10.50 2.21 0.75
CA LYS A 78 11.53 3.03 0.11
C LYS A 78 11.50 2.90 -1.41
N GLU A 79 11.28 1.69 -1.93
CA GLU A 79 11.11 1.43 -3.35
C GLU A 79 9.92 2.26 -3.90
N MET A 80 8.74 2.10 -3.31
CA MET A 80 7.53 2.78 -3.77
C MET A 80 7.56 4.29 -3.55
N TYR A 81 8.31 4.82 -2.57
CA TYR A 81 8.36 6.26 -2.27
C TYR A 81 9.50 7.03 -2.94
N TYR A 82 10.70 6.45 -3.06
CA TYR A 82 11.89 7.17 -3.56
C TYR A 82 12.28 6.79 -4.99
N GLN A 83 11.94 5.59 -5.46
CA GLN A 83 12.40 5.15 -6.77
C GLN A 83 11.78 6.02 -7.86
N LYS A 84 12.62 6.49 -8.80
CA LYS A 84 12.19 7.32 -9.95
C LYS A 84 11.67 6.48 -11.11
N ASN A 85 12.23 5.28 -11.28
CA ASN A 85 11.83 4.36 -12.34
C ASN A 85 10.66 3.48 -11.87
N GLN A 86 9.45 3.97 -12.11
CA GLN A 86 8.18 3.38 -11.69
C GLN A 86 7.73 2.25 -12.63
N LYS A 87 8.44 1.11 -12.65
CA LYS A 87 8.09 -0.03 -13.53
C LYS A 87 7.02 -0.95 -12.95
N ALA A 88 7.09 -1.22 -11.64
CA ALA A 88 6.23 -2.20 -10.95
C ALA A 88 5.07 -1.54 -10.19
N PHE A 89 5.07 -0.22 -10.10
CA PHE A 89 4.08 0.57 -9.37
C PHE A 89 3.90 1.92 -10.06
N VAL A 90 2.81 2.61 -9.76
CA VAL A 90 2.59 4.02 -10.11
C VAL A 90 2.49 4.82 -8.81
N ARG A 91 3.17 5.97 -8.73
CA ARG A 91 3.16 6.89 -7.58
C ARG A 91 2.79 8.29 -8.04
N GLU A 92 1.82 8.89 -7.35
CA GLU A 92 1.31 10.23 -7.61
C GLU A 92 1.16 11.06 -6.33
N GLU A 93 1.11 12.39 -6.48
CA GLU A 93 0.64 13.28 -5.42
C GLU A 93 -0.86 13.01 -5.19
N ALA A 94 -1.24 12.79 -3.93
CA ALA A 94 -2.63 12.51 -3.57
C ALA A 94 -3.35 13.80 -3.15
N ASN A 95 -4.47 14.11 -3.80
CA ASN A 95 -5.28 15.31 -3.58
C ASN A 95 -6.61 15.04 -2.86
N GLY A 96 -7.00 13.78 -2.67
CA GLY A 96 -8.26 13.39 -2.02
C GLY A 96 -9.39 13.20 -3.02
#